data_AF-A0A1S3ZYZ8-F1
#
_entry.id   AF-A0A1S3ZYZ8-F1
#
_cell.length_a   1.000
_cell.length_b   1.000
_cell.length_c   1.000
_cell.angle_alpha   90.00
_cell.angle_beta   90.00
_cell.angle_gamma   90.00
#
_symmetry.space_group_name_H-M   'P 1'
#
loop_
_entity.id
_entity.type
_entity.pdbx_description
1 polymer ?
#
loop_
_entity_poly.entity_id
_entity_poly.type
_entity_poly.pdbx_seq_one_letter_code
_entity_poly.pdbx_strand_id
1 'polypeptide(L)'
;MKFRKKSKVLLVPYPAQGHVTPMLKLASLLLNHGLNPIVITPNFIQINSKEDGISIISIPDGLEDGTPRDFFAIENAMENYMPYHFEKLVQEYEFSGKEEDGVVCVIVDLLASWAVKVANKLGIQVAGFWPAMLATYRLFDSIPDMLTNGIISETGCPLHNGPISISLGQPTLRSDNLPWLIGNTTARISRF
;
A
#
# COMPACT_ATOMS: atom_id res chain seq x y z
N MET A 1 3.35 25.39 26.48
CA MET A 1 3.09 24.07 25.87
C MET A 1 4.42 23.46 25.49
N LYS A 2 4.80 22.30 26.05
CA LYS A 2 5.95 21.53 25.54
C LYS A 2 5.50 20.87 24.23
N PHE A 3 6.21 21.11 23.14
CA PHE A 3 5.95 20.41 21.88
C PHE A 3 6.34 18.94 22.06
N ARG A 4 5.41 18.03 21.78
CA ARG A 4 5.71 16.60 21.76
C ARG A 4 6.69 16.34 20.61
N LYS A 5 7.85 15.75 20.89
CA LYS A 5 8.78 15.31 19.84
C LYS A 5 8.03 14.27 18.99
N LYS A 6 8.12 14.35 17.67
CA LYS A 6 7.57 13.36 16.74
C LYS A 6 8.70 12.87 15.85
N SER A 7 8.86 11.56 15.78
CA SER A 7 9.91 10.88 15.00
C SER A 7 9.43 9.55 14.44
N LYS A 8 8.29 8.99 14.88
CA LYS A 8 7.78 7.73 14.33
C LYS A 8 7.29 7.93 12.91
N VAL A 9 7.76 7.08 12.01
CA VAL A 9 7.24 6.97 10.65
C VAL A 9 6.72 5.55 10.50
N LEU A 10 5.42 5.40 10.25
CA LEU A 10 4.82 4.09 10.03
C LEU A 10 4.89 3.76 8.54
N LEU A 11 5.46 2.62 8.18
CA LEU A 11 5.59 2.19 6.78
C LEU A 11 4.67 1.00 6.55
N VAL A 12 3.75 1.11 5.59
CA VAL A 12 2.77 0.06 5.27
C VAL A 12 3.06 -0.46 3.85
N PRO A 13 3.92 -1.49 3.69
CA PRO A 13 4.16 -2.12 2.40
C PRO A 13 2.96 -2.96 1.94
N TYR A 14 2.81 -3.09 0.62
CA TYR A 14 2.00 -4.18 0.06
C TYR A 14 2.68 -5.52 0.38
N PRO A 15 1.94 -6.58 0.78
CA PRO A 15 2.51 -7.82 1.32
C PRO A 15 3.03 -8.76 0.22
N ALA A 16 3.95 -8.26 -0.60
CA ALA A 16 4.74 -9.02 -1.55
C ALA A 16 6.22 -8.62 -1.46
N GLN A 17 7.12 -9.58 -1.66
CA GLN A 17 8.57 -9.37 -1.46
C GLN A 17 9.13 -8.18 -2.25
N GLY A 18 8.65 -7.97 -3.48
CA GLY A 18 9.05 -6.86 -4.35
C GLY A 18 8.68 -5.47 -3.82
N HIS A 19 7.74 -5.40 -2.87
CA HIS A 19 7.28 -4.17 -2.22
C HIS A 19 7.85 -4.01 -0.81
N VAL A 20 7.92 -5.11 -0.05
CA VAL A 20 8.50 -5.13 1.30
C VAL A 20 9.99 -4.75 1.29
N THR A 21 10.77 -5.28 0.34
CA THR A 21 12.23 -5.04 0.32
C THR A 21 12.59 -3.57 0.10
N PRO A 22 12.01 -2.85 -0.90
CA PRO A 22 12.21 -1.42 -1.03
C PRO A 22 11.76 -0.61 0.19
N MET A 23 10.67 -1.02 0.86
CA MET A 23 10.16 -0.35 2.05
C MET A 23 11.13 -0.49 3.24
N LEU A 24 11.78 -1.65 3.41
CA LEU A 24 12.83 -1.84 4.41
C LEU A 24 14.05 -0.95 4.15
N LYS A 25 14.47 -0.82 2.88
CA LYS A 25 15.55 0.10 2.51
C LYS A 25 15.19 1.56 2.83
N LEU A 26 13.94 1.96 2.56
CA LEU A 26 13.45 3.28 2.93
C LEU A 26 13.45 3.47 4.45
N ALA A 27 13.01 2.47 5.22
CA ALA A 27 13.11 2.49 6.68
C ALA A 27 14.55 2.68 7.15
N SER A 28 15.51 1.93 6.61
CA SER A 28 16.95 2.09 6.94
C SER A 28 17.45 3.53 6.70
N LEU A 29 17.06 4.15 5.57
CA LEU A 29 17.39 5.55 5.29
C LEU A 29 16.78 6.51 6.32
N LEU A 30 15.50 6.33 6.65
CA LEU A 30 14.82 7.15 7.67
C LEU A 30 15.48 7.03 9.04
N LEU A 31 15.89 5.83 9.43
CA LEU A 31 16.63 5.57 10.66
C LEU A 31 17.96 6.35 10.69
N ASN A 32 18.72 6.30 9.60
CA ASN A 32 19.98 7.05 9.46
C ASN A 32 19.79 8.57 9.51
N HIS A 33 18.58 9.06 9.21
CA HIS A 33 18.18 10.47 9.32
C HIS A 33 17.60 10.85 10.70
N GLY A 34 17.68 9.95 11.69
CA GLY A 34 17.26 10.22 13.07
C GLY A 34 15.75 10.11 13.30
N LEU A 35 15.02 9.49 12.37
CA LEU A 35 13.62 9.10 12.56
C LEU A 35 13.53 7.68 13.14
N ASN A 36 12.33 7.31 13.57
CA ASN A 36 12.02 6.02 14.16
C ASN A 36 11.05 5.25 13.23
N PRO A 37 11.56 4.57 12.19
CA PRO A 37 10.72 3.84 11.25
C PRO A 37 10.15 2.56 11.87
N ILE A 38 8.86 2.32 11.65
CA ILE A 38 8.16 1.11 12.08
C ILE A 38 7.45 0.52 10.86
N VAL A 39 7.89 -0.66 10.41
CA VAL A 39 7.30 -1.35 9.25
C VAL A 39 6.16 -2.23 9.72
N ILE A 40 4.97 -2.03 9.14
CA ILE A 40 3.74 -2.71 9.52
C ILE A 40 3.40 -3.77 8.48
N THR A 41 3.37 -5.03 8.88
CA THR A 41 3.06 -6.15 7.98
C THR A 41 1.87 -6.96 8.46
N PRO A 42 1.17 -7.70 7.59
CA PRO A 42 0.25 -8.73 8.07
C PRO A 42 1.03 -9.89 8.71
N ASN A 43 0.38 -10.65 9.60
CA ASN A 43 0.99 -11.75 10.36
C ASN A 43 1.62 -12.83 9.47
N PHE A 44 1.06 -13.09 8.29
CA PHE A 44 1.62 -14.09 7.38
C PHE A 44 2.95 -13.71 6.72
N ILE A 45 3.34 -12.43 6.77
CA ILE A 45 4.64 -11.99 6.23
C ILE A 45 5.70 -12.14 7.32
N GLN A 46 6.60 -13.10 7.12
CA GLN A 46 7.78 -13.27 7.95
C GLN A 46 8.96 -12.52 7.31
N ILE A 47 9.33 -11.39 7.90
CA ILE A 47 10.54 -10.66 7.50
C ILE A 47 11.71 -11.13 8.35
N ASN A 48 12.62 -11.89 7.74
CA ASN A 48 13.94 -12.17 8.32
C ASN A 48 14.89 -10.99 8.07
N SER A 49 14.57 -9.83 8.64
CA SER A 49 15.45 -8.67 8.57
C SER A 49 16.56 -8.82 9.61
N LYS A 50 17.81 -8.76 9.14
CA LYS A 50 19.01 -8.60 9.99
C LYS A 50 19.42 -7.14 10.13
N GLU A 51 18.61 -6.19 9.66
CA GLU A 51 18.95 -4.76 9.75
C GLU A 51 18.72 -4.28 11.19
N ASP A 52 19.83 -4.16 11.93
CA ASP A 52 19.86 -3.68 13.31
C ASP A 52 19.13 -2.32 13.43
N GLY A 53 18.07 -2.28 14.25
CA GLY A 53 17.39 -1.05 14.65
C GLY A 53 16.09 -0.71 13.91
N ILE A 54 15.67 -1.47 12.90
CA ILE A 54 14.34 -1.27 12.27
C ILE A 54 13.29 -2.07 13.02
N SER A 55 12.25 -1.39 13.53
CA SER A 55 11.11 -2.06 14.16
C SER A 55 10.16 -2.61 13.09
N ILE A 56 9.80 -3.88 13.21
CA ILE A 56 8.80 -4.54 12.37
C ILE A 56 7.70 -5.05 13.28
N ILE A 57 6.45 -4.68 12.97
CA ILE A 57 5.28 -5.06 13.72
C ILE A 57 4.30 -5.75 12.79
N SER A 58 3.94 -6.97 13.15
CA SER A 58 2.87 -7.68 12.47
C SER A 58 1.52 -7.36 13.08
N ILE A 59 0.52 -7.13 12.24
CA ILE A 59 -0.87 -6.94 12.64
C ILE A 59 -1.75 -8.10 12.15
N PRO A 60 -2.85 -8.42 12.87
CA PRO A 60 -3.78 -9.45 12.42
C PRO A 60 -4.40 -9.11 11.06
N ASP A 61 -4.46 -10.13 10.20
CA ASP A 61 -5.00 -10.07 8.84
C ASP A 61 -6.33 -10.83 8.69
N GLY A 62 -6.78 -11.52 9.76
CA GLY A 62 -8.04 -12.27 9.78
C GLY A 62 -8.01 -13.59 9.00
N LEU A 63 -6.84 -14.02 8.50
CA LEU A 63 -6.69 -15.28 7.79
C LEU A 63 -6.27 -16.39 8.76
N GLU A 64 -6.88 -17.57 8.63
CA GLU A 64 -6.50 -18.74 9.43
C GLU A 64 -5.16 -19.31 8.97
N ASP A 65 -4.46 -19.99 9.89
CA ASP A 65 -3.23 -20.69 9.57
C ASP A 65 -3.50 -21.81 8.54
N GLY A 66 -2.75 -21.78 7.44
CA GLY A 66 -2.91 -22.76 6.35
C GLY A 66 -3.93 -22.38 5.28
N THR A 67 -4.68 -21.27 5.43
CA THR A 67 -5.52 -20.74 4.33
C THR A 67 -4.62 -20.37 3.13
N PRO A 68 -4.97 -20.79 1.90
CA PRO A 68 -4.27 -20.34 0.70
C PRO A 68 -4.29 -18.81 0.60
N ARG A 69 -3.10 -18.21 0.50
CA ARG A 69 -2.93 -16.75 0.44
C ARG A 69 -2.82 -16.32 -1.00
N ASP A 70 -3.92 -16.47 -1.72
CA ASP A 70 -4.04 -15.92 -3.06
C ASP A 70 -4.25 -14.41 -3.03
N PHE A 71 -4.27 -13.81 -4.22
CA PHE A 71 -4.45 -12.38 -4.35
C PHE A 71 -5.75 -11.89 -3.68
N PHE A 72 -6.86 -12.62 -3.82
CA PHE A 72 -8.15 -12.18 -3.29
C PHE A 72 -8.21 -12.25 -1.77
N ALA A 73 -7.64 -13.29 -1.17
CA ALA A 73 -7.55 -13.41 0.28
C ALA A 73 -6.73 -12.26 0.88
N ILE A 74 -5.62 -11.89 0.22
CA ILE A 74 -4.76 -10.78 0.65
C ILE A 74 -5.48 -9.44 0.55
N GLU A 75 -6.12 -9.13 -0.58
CA GLU A 75 -6.90 -7.90 -0.73
C GLU A 75 -8.04 -7.81 0.29
N ASN A 76 -8.77 -8.91 0.49
CA ASN A 76 -9.84 -8.97 1.47
C ASN A 76 -9.34 -8.72 2.90
N ALA A 77 -8.19 -9.30 3.28
CA ALA A 77 -7.56 -9.04 4.56
C ALA A 77 -7.20 -7.55 4.73
N MET A 78 -6.57 -6.97 3.70
CA MET A 78 -6.17 -5.57 3.66
C MET A 78 -7.34 -4.58 3.76
N GLU A 79 -8.45 -4.84 3.06
CA GLU A 79 -9.59 -3.92 3.03
C GLU A 79 -10.56 -4.13 4.21
N ASN A 80 -10.69 -5.35 4.73
CA ASN A 80 -11.77 -5.68 5.68
C ASN A 80 -11.30 -6.04 7.10
N TYR A 81 -10.03 -6.40 7.32
CA TYR A 81 -9.54 -6.85 8.63
C TYR A 81 -8.42 -5.98 9.18
N MET A 82 -7.37 -5.76 8.40
CA MET A 82 -6.20 -4.96 8.79
C MET A 82 -6.52 -3.51 9.20
N PRO A 83 -7.51 -2.79 8.63
CA PRO A 83 -7.74 -1.39 8.97
C PRO A 83 -8.06 -1.17 10.45
N TYR A 84 -8.82 -2.07 11.07
CA TYR A 84 -9.17 -1.99 12.49
C TYR A 84 -7.92 -2.09 13.39
N HIS A 85 -7.05 -3.04 13.08
CA HIS A 85 -5.83 -3.28 13.86
C HIS A 85 -4.81 -2.15 13.65
N PHE A 86 -4.68 -1.67 12.41
CA PHE A 86 -3.82 -0.54 12.11
C PHE A 86 -4.31 0.74 12.79
N GLU A 87 -5.62 1.03 12.80
CA GLU A 87 -6.19 2.20 13.47
C GLU A 87 -5.82 2.21 14.96
N LYS A 88 -6.00 1.08 15.64
CA LYS A 88 -5.61 0.92 17.05
C LYS A 88 -4.12 1.18 17.27
N LEU A 89 -3.26 0.62 16.42
CA LEU A 89 -1.82 0.80 16.52
C LEU A 89 -1.41 2.27 16.36
N VAL A 90 -1.99 2.97 15.37
CA VAL A 90 -1.74 4.41 15.17
C VAL A 90 -2.22 5.21 16.39
N GLN A 91 -3.39 4.87 16.94
CA GLN A 91 -3.91 5.53 18.14
C GLN A 91 -3.02 5.31 19.36
N GLU A 92 -2.47 4.11 19.53
CA GLU A 92 -1.53 3.81 20.60
C GLU A 92 -0.26 4.66 20.47
N TYR A 93 0.30 4.80 19.27
CA TYR A 93 1.48 5.64 19.07
C TYR A 93 1.19 7.13 19.19
N GLU A 94 0.06 7.60 18.66
CA GLU A 94 -0.25 9.03 18.63
C GLU A 94 -0.94 9.53 19.90
N PHE A 95 -1.64 8.71 20.70
CA PHE A 95 -2.49 9.22 21.80
C PHE A 95 -2.27 8.56 23.16
N SER A 96 -1.38 7.57 23.31
CA SER A 96 -1.16 6.87 24.60
C SER A 96 -0.52 7.69 25.73
N GLY A 97 -0.31 9.00 25.56
CA GLY A 97 0.14 9.89 26.64
C GLY A 97 1.59 9.69 27.09
N LYS A 98 2.34 8.75 26.52
CA LYS A 98 3.80 8.68 26.70
C LYS A 98 4.41 9.93 26.07
N GLU A 99 5.04 10.78 26.89
CA GLU A 99 5.70 12.03 26.45
C GLU A 99 6.75 11.76 25.34
N GLU A 100 7.18 10.51 25.22
CA GLU A 100 8.13 10.04 24.23
C GLU A 100 7.42 9.64 22.93
N ASP A 101 7.37 10.62 22.04
CA ASP A 101 7.46 10.43 20.59
C ASP A 101 6.16 10.04 19.85
N GLY A 102 5.59 10.98 19.07
CA GLY A 102 4.39 10.76 18.24
C GLY A 102 4.68 10.39 16.78
N VAL A 103 3.61 10.19 16.00
CA VAL A 103 3.66 9.84 14.57
C VAL A 103 3.83 11.11 13.73
N VAL A 104 4.89 11.12 12.91
CA VAL A 104 5.19 12.16 11.93
C VAL A 104 4.28 11.99 10.72
N CYS A 105 4.31 10.80 10.11
CA CYS A 105 3.51 10.44 8.95
C CYS A 105 3.39 8.91 8.81
N VAL A 106 2.48 8.51 7.94
CA VAL A 106 2.40 7.13 7.42
C VAL A 106 2.89 7.14 5.97
N ILE A 107 3.85 6.28 5.65
CA ILE A 107 4.28 6.00 4.28
C ILE A 107 3.56 4.74 3.82
N VAL A 108 2.74 4.86 2.79
CA VAL A 108 1.85 3.79 2.33
C VAL A 108 2.28 3.37 0.93
N ASP A 109 2.57 2.08 0.75
CA ASP A 109 2.62 1.50 -0.60
C ASP A 109 1.27 1.69 -1.26
N LEU A 110 1.21 2.25 -2.46
CA LEU A 110 -0.07 2.60 -3.08
C LEU A 110 -0.95 1.39 -3.40
N LEU A 111 -0.41 0.17 -3.46
CA LEU A 111 -1.23 -1.05 -3.53
C LEU A 111 -1.86 -1.43 -2.17
N ALA A 112 -1.38 -0.89 -1.06
CA ALA A 112 -1.95 -1.01 0.29
C ALA A 112 -2.77 0.24 0.68
N SER A 113 -3.49 0.83 -0.29
CA SER A 113 -4.15 2.14 -0.13
C SER A 113 -5.22 2.20 0.97
N TRP A 114 -5.72 1.06 1.45
CA TRP A 114 -6.60 0.95 2.63
C TRP A 114 -6.05 1.74 3.84
N ALA A 115 -4.72 1.77 4.02
CA ALA A 115 -4.08 2.46 5.14
C ALA A 115 -4.16 3.99 5.04
N VAL A 116 -4.33 4.53 3.82
CA VAL A 116 -4.52 5.98 3.59
C VAL A 116 -5.80 6.45 4.27
N LYS A 117 -6.90 5.69 4.13
CA LYS A 117 -8.20 6.01 4.74
C LYS A 117 -8.10 6.06 6.26
N VAL A 118 -7.38 5.09 6.85
CA VAL A 118 -7.18 5.00 8.31
C VAL A 118 -6.35 6.18 8.82
N ALA A 119 -5.22 6.49 8.17
CA ALA A 119 -4.35 7.60 8.57
C ALA A 119 -5.08 8.96 8.47
N ASN A 120 -5.82 9.19 7.38
CA ASN A 120 -6.61 10.41 7.19
C ASN A 120 -7.71 10.56 8.26
N LYS A 121 -8.40 9.46 8.63
CA LYS A 121 -9.40 9.45 9.72
C LYS A 121 -8.81 9.94 11.05
N LEU A 122 -7.53 9.64 11.30
CA LEU A 122 -6.81 10.03 12.52
C LEU A 122 -6.06 11.37 12.39
N GLY A 123 -6.18 12.07 11.25
CA GLY A 123 -5.49 13.33 11.01
C GLY A 123 -3.96 13.21 10.86
N ILE A 124 -3.46 12.01 10.53
CA ILE A 124 -2.03 11.76 10.30
C ILE A 124 -1.69 12.02 8.83
N GLN A 125 -0.57 12.70 8.58
CA GLN A 125 -0.08 12.94 7.23
C GLN A 125 0.31 11.63 6.53
N VAL A 126 0.03 11.54 5.23
CA VAL A 126 0.33 10.36 4.42
C VAL A 126 1.27 10.72 3.27
N ALA A 127 2.24 9.86 3.02
CA ALA A 127 3.05 9.87 1.81
C ALA A 127 2.85 8.57 1.03
N GLY A 128 2.59 8.66 -0.26
CA GLY A 128 2.49 7.49 -1.15
C GLY A 128 3.86 6.98 -1.56
N PHE A 129 4.04 5.66 -1.57
CA PHE A 129 5.25 4.99 -2.04
C PHE A 129 4.91 4.07 -3.21
N TRP A 130 5.66 4.20 -4.31
CA TRP A 130 5.52 3.37 -5.50
C TRP A 130 6.88 2.77 -5.86
N PRO A 131 7.15 1.51 -5.50
CA PRO A 131 8.43 0.86 -5.77
C PRO A 131 8.55 0.31 -7.20
N ALA A 132 7.52 0.46 -8.04
CA ALA A 132 7.49 -0.04 -9.41
C ALA A 132 7.80 1.07 -10.44
N MET A 133 7.69 0.73 -11.73
CA MET A 133 7.98 1.64 -12.84
C MET A 133 7.08 2.89 -12.81
N LEU A 134 7.64 4.06 -13.15
CA LEU A 134 6.85 5.29 -13.30
C LEU A 134 5.73 5.14 -14.34
N ALA A 135 5.98 4.38 -15.41
CA ALA A 135 4.99 4.13 -16.45
C ALA A 135 3.75 3.40 -15.91
N THR A 136 3.92 2.44 -14.98
CA THR A 136 2.77 1.74 -14.40
C THR A 136 2.01 2.64 -13.44
N TYR A 137 2.68 3.51 -12.68
CA TYR A 137 2.01 4.53 -11.87
C TYR A 137 1.13 5.44 -12.72
N ARG A 138 1.67 5.97 -13.83
CA ARG A 138 0.93 6.82 -14.77
C ARG A 138 -0.29 6.13 -15.38
N LEU A 139 -0.19 4.83 -15.60
CA LEU A 139 -1.34 4.04 -16.06
C LEU A 139 -2.44 3.97 -14.99
N PHE A 140 -2.10 3.71 -13.72
CA PHE A 140 -3.10 3.73 -12.63
C PHE A 140 -3.71 5.12 -12.43
N ASP A 141 -2.88 6.17 -12.48
CA ASP A 141 -3.29 7.59 -12.39
C ASP A 141 -4.29 7.97 -13.49
N SER A 142 -4.19 7.34 -14.67
CA SER A 142 -5.09 7.58 -15.81
C SER A 142 -6.41 6.81 -15.77
N ILE A 143 -6.64 5.91 -14.81
CA ILE A 143 -7.87 5.10 -14.74
C ILE A 143 -9.15 5.95 -14.81
N PRO A 144 -9.29 7.07 -14.07
CA PRO A 144 -10.48 7.92 -14.17
C PRO A 144 -10.73 8.46 -15.58
N ASP A 145 -9.67 8.87 -16.29
CA ASP A 145 -9.76 9.34 -17.67
C ASP A 145 -10.08 8.18 -18.64
N MET A 146 -9.53 6.99 -18.40
CA MET A 146 -9.83 5.79 -19.19
C MET A 146 -11.31 5.38 -19.05
N LEU A 147 -11.89 5.50 -17.85
CA LEU A 147 -13.32 5.27 -17.62
C LEU A 147 -14.16 6.32 -18.35
N THR A 148 -13.83 7.60 -18.17
CA THR A 148 -14.58 8.74 -18.76
C THR A 148 -14.59 8.69 -20.29
N ASN A 149 -13.47 8.27 -20.89
CA ASN A 149 -13.32 8.17 -22.34
C ASN A 149 -13.78 6.82 -22.91
N GLY A 150 -14.34 5.92 -22.10
CA GLY A 150 -14.81 4.61 -22.57
C GLY A 150 -13.69 3.68 -23.07
N ILE A 151 -12.48 3.83 -22.56
CA ILE A 151 -11.36 2.92 -22.86
C ILE A 151 -11.50 1.61 -22.07
N ILE A 152 -11.94 1.71 -20.81
CA ILE A 152 -12.22 0.57 -19.93
C ILE A 152 -13.62 0.68 -19.30
N SER A 153 -14.21 -0.45 -18.93
CA SER A 153 -15.44 -0.54 -18.14
C SER A 153 -15.20 -0.19 -16.67
N GLU A 154 -16.27 -0.03 -15.90
CA GLU A 154 -16.21 0.09 -14.44
C GLU A 154 -15.50 -1.09 -13.76
N THR A 155 -15.54 -2.27 -14.40
CA THR A 155 -14.81 -3.47 -13.98
C THR A 155 -13.36 -3.53 -14.51
N GLY A 156 -12.85 -2.45 -15.09
CA GLY A 156 -11.49 -2.34 -15.60
C GLY A 156 -11.22 -3.13 -16.89
N CYS A 157 -12.24 -3.71 -17.53
CA CYS A 157 -12.10 -4.46 -18.78
C CYS A 157 -12.02 -3.50 -19.98
N PRO A 158 -11.11 -3.72 -20.95
CA PRO A 158 -11.07 -2.93 -22.17
C PRO A 158 -12.39 -2.99 -22.94
N LEU A 159 -12.92 -1.84 -23.34
CA LEU A 159 -14.15 -1.76 -24.15
C LEU A 159 -13.87 -1.82 -25.65
N HIS A 160 -12.63 -1.55 -26.06
CA HIS A 160 -12.18 -1.59 -27.44
C HIS A 160 -10.89 -2.40 -27.58
N ASN A 161 -10.77 -3.13 -28.69
CA ASN A 161 -9.54 -3.80 -29.07
C ASN A 161 -8.65 -2.80 -29.79
N GLY A 162 -7.51 -2.44 -29.19
CA GLY A 162 -6.59 -1.53 -29.83
C GLY A 162 -5.51 -0.98 -28.92
N PRO A 163 -4.60 -0.20 -29.52
CA PRO A 163 -3.62 0.59 -28.78
C PRO A 163 -4.28 1.58 -27.83
N ILE A 164 -3.90 1.53 -26.56
CA ILE A 164 -4.23 2.50 -25.52
C ILE A 164 -3.07 3.51 -25.43
N SER A 165 -3.38 4.77 -25.68
CA SER A 165 -2.43 5.88 -25.52
C SER A 165 -2.89 6.76 -24.37
N ILE A 166 -2.15 6.74 -23.25
CA ILE A 166 -2.50 7.50 -22.04
C ILE A 166 -2.23 9.00 -22.24
N SER A 167 -1.20 9.35 -23.02
CA SER A 167 -0.85 10.72 -23.35
C SER A 167 0.00 10.79 -24.62
N LEU A 168 0.14 11.99 -25.19
CA LEU A 168 0.96 12.25 -26.37
C LEU A 168 2.45 12.03 -26.03
N GLY A 169 3.12 11.13 -26.74
CA GLY A 169 4.55 10.83 -26.55
C GLY A 169 4.86 9.72 -25.54
N GLN A 170 3.86 9.06 -24.97
CA GLN A 170 4.07 7.86 -24.15
C GLN A 170 3.94 6.56 -24.95
N PRO A 171 4.59 5.46 -24.48
CA PRO A 171 4.47 4.17 -25.11
C PRO A 171 3.00 3.74 -25.21
N THR A 172 2.62 3.26 -26.38
CA THR A 172 1.31 2.70 -26.61
C THR A 172 1.21 1.33 -25.94
N LEU A 173 0.18 1.14 -25.11
CA LEU A 173 -0.09 -0.14 -24.47
C LEU A 173 -1.09 -0.91 -25.30
N ARG A 174 -0.96 -2.24 -25.38
CA ARG A 174 -2.08 -3.05 -25.84
C ARG A 174 -3.07 -3.24 -24.69
N SER A 175 -4.35 -3.38 -25.02
CA SER A 175 -5.40 -3.64 -24.04
C SER A 175 -5.16 -4.91 -23.20
N ASP A 176 -4.40 -5.89 -23.70
CA ASP A 176 -3.99 -7.09 -22.95
C ASP A 176 -2.74 -6.87 -22.06
N ASN A 177 -2.12 -5.69 -22.07
CA ASN A 177 -0.99 -5.35 -21.21
C ASN A 177 -1.39 -4.59 -19.94
N LEU A 178 -2.68 -4.35 -19.72
CA LEU A 178 -3.16 -3.70 -18.51
C LEU A 178 -2.85 -4.58 -17.27
N PRO A 179 -2.15 -4.03 -16.25
CA PRO A 179 -1.58 -4.83 -15.17
C PRO A 179 -2.62 -5.43 -14.22
N TRP A 180 -3.87 -4.93 -14.23
CA TRP A 180 -4.97 -5.46 -13.43
C TRP A 180 -5.74 -6.61 -14.09
N LEU A 181 -5.44 -6.96 -15.36
CA LEU A 181 -6.07 -8.08 -16.07
C LEU A 181 -5.47 -9.45 -15.71
N ILE A 182 -5.18 -9.66 -14.43
CA ILE A 182 -4.61 -10.91 -13.91
C ILE A 182 -5.72 -11.95 -13.77
N GLY A 183 -5.43 -13.19 -14.20
CA GLY A 183 -6.37 -14.31 -14.11
C GLY A 183 -7.31 -14.41 -15.32
N ASN A 184 -8.26 -15.34 -15.24
CA ASN A 184 -9.28 -15.56 -16.27
C ASN A 184 -10.37 -14.46 -16.23
N THR A 185 -11.24 -14.42 -17.24
CA THR A 185 -12.30 -13.40 -17.36
C THR A 185 -13.18 -13.31 -16.11
N THR A 186 -13.54 -14.44 -15.50
CA THR A 186 -14.34 -14.49 -14.27
C THR A 186 -13.62 -13.79 -13.12
N ALA A 187 -12.34 -14.08 -12.91
CA ALA A 187 -11.52 -13.47 -11.87
C ALA A 187 -11.30 -11.95 -12.07
N ARG A 188 -11.26 -11.50 -13.33
CA ARG A 188 -11.14 -10.06 -13.66
C ARG A 188 -12.41 -9.31 -13.31
N ILE A 189 -13.57 -9.87 -13.64
CA ILE A 189 -14.88 -9.27 -13.36
C ILE A 189 -15.15 -9.24 -11.86
N SER A 190 -14.80 -10.28 -11.11
CA SER A 190 -15.08 -10.34 -9.67
C SER A 190 -14.19 -9.43 -8.80
N ARG A 191 -13.20 -8.73 -9.38
CA ARG A 191 -12.24 -7.90 -8.65
C ARG A 191 -12.77 -6.48 -8.38
N PHE A 192 -13.78 -6.05 -9.11
CA PHE A 192 -14.33 -4.70 -9.14
C PHE A 192 -15.86 -4.77 -9.10
#